data_AF-J0WPR8-F1
#
_entry.id   AF-J0WPR8-F1
#
_cell.length_a   1.000
_cell.length_b   1.000
_cell.length_c   1.000
_cell.angle_alpha   90.00
_cell.angle_beta   90.00
_cell.angle_gamma   90.00
#
_symmetry.space_group_name_H-M   'P 1'
#
loop_
_entity.id
_entity.type
_entity.pdbx_description
1 polymer ?
#
loop_
_entity_poly.entity_id
_entity_poly.type
_entity_poly.pdbx_seq_one_letter_code
_entity_poly.pdbx_strand_id
1 'polypeptide(L)'
;MHYLTHTSLQLFSISEWRESVMDVKAEVSHRSYKIVIAFEFSQYVLAFLTKDLVAFPKWVFTRPTPPPEVHPGHNLDAPESNLPFLFFFVEWLARDWDKLLLDNRFAIAVVRDLVDTFHGIGLYSASEIFIIAGLWPGLRVCDLFTNPSRVARLLEAIYAFVHIAKRDFLANVIRPALHAGTVIAPTREQRKRFASQYLLAWAKEHMTTHPRFAERVRAFEAALDSDDEPRFDPFEPTYLAVAFTKAIHLAALIFGMDAESLRAAGITPSQMLDDPVTAFFRSKGLLDEPTHLAPYCPIVIPLQQFYAERASLKTHLYRVSRGPVWSVNRPPADIQEEHENVRASTLFAHIVDNTDDVAIGPLEYKGSARAFSNGHQTIVAVSNADRKALRGPGRAQFIKVLRAGIREKMGLGPKPGQRKRGLTEAEKRLAETTILEPDERVIGATWPNTTYISL
;
A
#
# COMPACT_ATOMS: atom_id res chain seq x y z
N MET A 1 0.52 -3.18 -20.77
CA MET A 1 0.32 -4.52 -20.15
C MET A 1 -0.62 -4.26 -18.99
N HIS A 2 -1.75 -4.96 -18.83
CA HIS A 2 -2.64 -4.64 -17.70
C HIS A 2 -2.11 -5.28 -16.41
N TYR A 3 -1.40 -4.49 -15.60
CA TYR A 3 -1.00 -4.88 -14.25
C TYR A 3 -2.19 -4.72 -13.32
N LEU A 4 -3.00 -5.79 -13.21
CA LEU A 4 -4.13 -5.79 -12.31
C LEU A 4 -3.61 -5.98 -10.87
N THR A 5 -3.84 -4.98 -10.03
CA THR A 5 -3.35 -4.86 -8.65
C THR A 5 -4.09 -5.76 -7.66
N HIS A 6 -4.86 -6.72 -8.18
CA HIS A 6 -5.84 -7.53 -7.47
C HIS A 6 -5.52 -9.03 -7.46
N THR A 7 -4.23 -9.38 -7.36
CA THR A 7 -3.80 -10.79 -7.27
C THR A 7 -2.76 -11.05 -6.19
N SER A 8 -2.92 -12.16 -5.46
CA SER A 8 -1.93 -12.73 -4.54
C SER A 8 -1.34 -13.99 -5.16
N LEU A 9 -0.02 -14.14 -5.16
CA LEU A 9 0.61 -15.40 -5.55
C LEU A 9 0.74 -16.30 -4.32
N GLN A 10 0.33 -17.55 -4.45
CA GLN A 10 0.57 -18.59 -3.45
C GLN A 10 1.16 -19.83 -4.12
N LEU A 11 2.11 -20.48 -3.44
CA LEU A 11 2.58 -21.81 -3.81
C LEU A 11 1.92 -22.82 -2.88
N PHE A 12 1.22 -23.80 -3.45
CA PHE A 12 0.66 -24.92 -2.71
C PHE A 12 1.46 -26.18 -3.01
N SER A 13 1.66 -27.06 -2.04
CA SER A 13 2.06 -28.44 -2.37
C SER A 13 0.94 -29.15 -3.15
N ILE A 14 1.29 -30.21 -3.89
CA ILE A 14 0.28 -30.98 -4.65
C ILE A 14 -0.83 -31.53 -3.75
N SER A 15 -0.48 -32.01 -2.55
CA SER A 15 -1.47 -32.53 -1.60
C SER A 15 -2.38 -31.41 -1.07
N GLU A 16 -1.82 -30.26 -0.70
CA GLU A 16 -2.62 -29.09 -0.26
C GLU A 16 -3.57 -28.61 -1.34
N TRP A 17 -3.09 -28.53 -2.58
CA TRP A 17 -3.90 -28.13 -3.71
C TRP A 17 -5.09 -29.07 -3.89
N ARG A 18 -4.84 -30.39 -3.93
CA ARG A 18 -5.89 -31.39 -4.17
C ARG A 18 -6.87 -31.50 -3.01
N GLU A 19 -6.37 -31.55 -1.78
CA GLU A 19 -7.19 -31.85 -0.59
C GLU A 19 -7.89 -30.63 0.00
N SER A 20 -7.31 -29.43 -0.14
CA SER A 20 -7.74 -28.23 0.58
C SER A 20 -8.12 -27.06 -0.34
N VAL A 21 -7.85 -27.15 -1.65
CA VAL A 21 -8.16 -26.09 -2.61
C VAL A 21 -9.14 -26.53 -3.70
N MET A 22 -8.88 -27.62 -4.44
CA MET A 22 -9.73 -28.03 -5.58
C MET A 22 -11.13 -28.46 -5.15
N ASP A 23 -11.24 -29.26 -4.09
CA ASP A 23 -12.50 -29.83 -3.62
C ASP A 23 -13.32 -28.87 -2.73
N VAL A 24 -12.89 -27.61 -2.62
CA VAL A 24 -13.55 -26.60 -1.80
C VAL A 24 -14.27 -25.60 -2.70
N LYS A 25 -15.60 -25.50 -2.53
CA LYS A 25 -16.40 -24.50 -3.23
C LYS A 25 -15.88 -23.09 -2.99
N ALA A 26 -15.87 -22.27 -4.05
CA ALA A 26 -15.46 -20.87 -4.02
C ALA A 26 -16.51 -19.93 -3.40
N GLU A 27 -17.16 -20.38 -2.32
CA GLU A 27 -18.15 -19.60 -1.58
C GLU A 27 -17.44 -18.87 -0.43
N VAL A 28 -17.88 -17.65 -0.10
CA VAL A 28 -17.23 -16.77 0.90
C VAL A 28 -16.97 -17.47 2.22
N SER A 29 -17.89 -18.35 2.60
CA SER A 29 -17.83 -19.18 3.78
C SER A 29 -16.74 -20.23 3.79
N HIS A 30 -16.51 -20.88 2.65
CA HIS A 30 -15.61 -22.01 2.49
C HIS A 30 -14.21 -21.55 2.04
N ARG A 31 -14.17 -20.66 1.04
CA ARG A 31 -12.97 -20.10 0.42
C ARG A 31 -13.25 -18.66 -0.03
N SER A 32 -12.81 -17.68 0.76
CA SER A 32 -13.04 -16.25 0.52
C SER A 32 -12.22 -15.65 -0.64
N TYR A 33 -11.54 -16.49 -1.40
CA TYR A 33 -10.74 -16.14 -2.57
C TYR A 33 -11.11 -17.02 -3.76
N LYS A 34 -10.89 -16.46 -4.93
CA LYS A 34 -11.08 -17.09 -6.23
C LYS A 34 -9.71 -17.33 -6.86
N ILE A 35 -9.63 -18.27 -7.78
CA ILE A 35 -8.40 -18.59 -8.51
C ILE A 35 -8.58 -18.08 -9.93
N VAL A 36 -7.71 -17.16 -10.35
CA VAL A 36 -7.70 -16.64 -11.73
C VAL A 36 -7.10 -17.69 -12.65
N ILE A 37 -5.91 -18.16 -12.29
CA ILE A 37 -5.13 -19.14 -13.02
C ILE A 37 -4.24 -19.88 -12.02
N ALA A 38 -3.98 -21.15 -12.30
CA ALA A 38 -3.05 -21.97 -11.55
C ALA A 38 -2.21 -22.81 -12.51
N PHE A 39 -0.93 -22.97 -12.19
CA PHE A 39 0.02 -23.78 -12.95
C PHE A 39 0.50 -24.93 -12.05
N GLU A 40 0.18 -26.15 -12.44
CA GLU A 40 0.64 -27.36 -11.76
C GLU A 40 2.02 -27.76 -12.28
N PHE A 41 2.98 -27.85 -11.36
CA PHE A 41 4.33 -28.38 -11.58
C PHE A 41 4.45 -29.74 -10.88
N SER A 42 5.60 -30.40 -10.99
CA SER A 42 5.80 -31.73 -10.39
C SER A 42 5.65 -31.78 -8.86
N GLN A 43 5.96 -30.69 -8.17
CA GLN A 43 6.00 -30.64 -6.70
C GLN A 43 5.04 -29.61 -6.09
N TYR A 44 4.56 -28.65 -6.87
CA TYR A 44 3.76 -27.55 -6.36
C TYR A 44 2.79 -27.03 -7.41
N VAL A 45 1.79 -26.30 -6.95
CA VAL A 45 0.90 -25.50 -7.78
C VAL A 45 1.13 -24.03 -7.48
N LEU A 46 1.50 -23.26 -8.50
CA LEU A 46 1.54 -21.81 -8.41
C LEU A 46 0.17 -21.26 -8.76
N ALA A 47 -0.51 -20.63 -7.80
CA ALA A 47 -1.85 -20.09 -7.98
C ALA A 47 -1.86 -18.56 -7.87
N PHE A 48 -2.63 -17.94 -8.76
CA PHE A 48 -2.90 -16.51 -8.78
C PHE A 48 -4.30 -16.28 -8.21
N LEU A 49 -4.35 -15.87 -6.95
CA LEU A 49 -5.57 -15.75 -6.16
C LEU A 49 -6.11 -14.33 -6.19
N THR A 50 -7.43 -14.18 -6.15
CA THR A 50 -8.09 -12.88 -6.19
C THR A 50 -9.34 -12.81 -5.32
N LYS A 51 -9.79 -11.60 -4.96
CA LYS A 51 -11.07 -11.39 -4.26
C LYS A 51 -12.26 -11.49 -5.23
N ASP A 52 -12.11 -10.91 -6.41
CA ASP A 52 -13.23 -10.45 -7.23
C ASP A 52 -13.18 -10.96 -8.67
N LEU A 53 -12.10 -11.64 -9.09
CA LEU A 53 -11.84 -11.99 -10.50
C LEU A 53 -11.63 -10.77 -11.40
N VAL A 54 -11.21 -9.65 -10.84
CA VAL A 54 -10.69 -8.51 -11.63
C VAL A 54 -9.28 -8.88 -12.11
N ALA A 55 -9.24 -9.79 -13.08
CA ALA A 55 -8.05 -10.34 -13.68
C ALA A 55 -8.28 -10.60 -15.18
N PHE A 56 -7.27 -10.31 -16.01
CA PHE A 56 -7.34 -10.46 -17.46
C PHE A 56 -6.05 -11.12 -17.97
N PRO A 57 -5.90 -12.45 -17.80
CA PRO A 57 -4.73 -13.15 -18.30
C PRO A 57 -4.66 -13.01 -19.82
N LYS A 58 -3.50 -12.57 -20.33
CA LYS A 58 -3.26 -12.42 -21.76
C LYS A 58 -2.16 -13.38 -22.21
N TRP A 59 -2.51 -14.28 -23.13
CA TRP A 59 -1.54 -15.14 -23.81
C TRP A 59 -0.88 -14.33 -24.93
N VAL A 60 0.44 -14.33 -24.96
CA VAL A 60 1.24 -13.63 -25.98
C VAL A 60 2.34 -14.55 -26.46
N PHE A 61 2.60 -14.55 -27.78
CA PHE A 61 3.67 -15.35 -28.39
C PHE A 61 5.06 -14.79 -28.14
N THR A 62 5.13 -13.49 -27.84
CA THR A 62 6.37 -12.78 -27.52
C THR A 62 6.35 -12.36 -26.06
N ARG A 63 7.43 -12.64 -25.33
CA ARG A 63 7.61 -12.16 -23.96
C ARG A 63 7.44 -10.64 -23.97
N PRO A 64 6.47 -10.08 -23.22
CA PRO A 64 6.29 -8.64 -23.19
C PRO A 64 7.48 -8.00 -22.48
N THR A 65 7.96 -6.89 -23.02
CA THR A 65 8.99 -6.08 -22.36
C THR A 65 8.32 -5.30 -21.23
N PRO A 66 8.66 -5.57 -19.96
CA PRO A 66 8.16 -4.74 -18.88
C PRO A 66 8.72 -3.31 -19.01
N PRO A 67 8.01 -2.32 -18.46
CA PRO A 67 8.56 -0.98 -18.30
C PRO A 67 9.86 -1.06 -17.49
N PRO A 68 10.80 -0.10 -17.68
CA PRO A 68 11.98 -0.05 -16.84
C PRO A 68 11.63 0.11 -15.36
N GLU A 69 12.36 -0.59 -14.50
CA GLU A 69 12.15 -0.51 -13.05
C GLU A 69 12.66 0.82 -12.49
N VAL A 70 11.89 1.43 -11.58
CA VAL A 70 12.31 2.67 -10.88
C VAL A 70 13.57 2.42 -10.07
N HIS A 71 13.66 1.26 -9.41
CA HIS A 71 14.84 0.81 -8.66
C HIS A 71 15.35 -0.48 -9.30
N PRO A 72 16.24 -0.42 -10.29
CA PRO A 72 16.69 -1.63 -10.99
C PRO A 72 17.59 -2.51 -10.12
N GLY A 73 17.62 -3.80 -10.45
CA GLY A 73 18.44 -4.81 -9.77
C GLY A 73 17.89 -5.30 -8.41
N HIS A 74 18.62 -6.26 -7.84
CA HIS A 74 18.38 -6.81 -6.50
C HIS A 74 19.52 -6.52 -5.51
N ASN A 75 20.66 -6.01 -6.00
CA ASN A 75 21.73 -5.53 -5.13
C ASN A 75 21.38 -4.12 -4.64
N LEU A 76 21.11 -4.00 -3.34
CA LEU A 76 20.67 -2.75 -2.73
C LEU A 76 21.84 -1.80 -2.43
N ASP A 77 23.06 -2.32 -2.34
CA ASP A 77 24.27 -1.55 -2.04
C ASP A 77 24.91 -0.95 -3.31
N ALA A 78 24.61 -1.56 -4.46
CA ALA A 78 25.04 -1.08 -5.77
C ALA A 78 23.89 -1.23 -6.77
N PRO A 79 22.81 -0.45 -6.62
CA PRO A 79 21.69 -0.50 -7.55
C PRO A 79 22.16 -0.07 -8.94
N GLU A 80 21.63 -0.71 -9.97
CA GLU A 80 21.89 -0.31 -11.34
C GLU A 80 21.36 1.11 -11.60
N SER A 81 21.80 1.73 -12.69
CA SER A 81 21.31 3.07 -13.05
C SER A 81 19.82 3.04 -13.38
N ASN A 82 19.02 3.87 -12.70
CA ASN A 82 17.60 4.04 -13.00
C ASN A 82 17.33 4.96 -14.20
N LEU A 83 18.36 5.31 -14.97
CA LEU A 83 18.27 6.17 -16.15
C LEU A 83 17.25 5.67 -17.19
N PRO A 84 17.11 4.36 -17.48
CA PRO A 84 16.07 3.88 -18.38
C PRO A 84 14.65 4.24 -17.92
N PHE A 85 14.40 4.24 -16.61
CA PHE A 85 13.11 4.67 -16.05
C PHE A 85 12.90 6.18 -16.21
N LEU A 86 13.94 7.00 -16.03
CA LEU A 86 13.84 8.45 -16.24
C LEU A 86 13.52 8.79 -17.71
N PHE A 87 14.17 8.12 -18.68
CA PHE A 87 13.83 8.27 -20.09
C PHE A 87 12.39 7.84 -20.39
N PHE A 88 11.98 6.67 -19.89
CA PHE A 88 10.61 6.18 -20.03
C PHE A 88 9.57 7.17 -19.49
N PHE A 89 9.85 7.76 -18.33
CA PHE A 89 8.98 8.79 -17.75
C PHE A 89 8.93 10.07 -18.58
N VAL A 90 10.08 10.55 -19.08
CA VAL A 90 10.14 11.75 -19.93
C VAL A 90 9.44 11.53 -21.27
N GLU A 91 9.55 10.36 -21.88
CA GLU A 91 8.80 10.01 -23.10
C GLU A 91 7.29 10.08 -22.85
N TRP A 92 6.83 9.55 -21.72
CA TRP A 92 5.43 9.67 -21.30
C TRP A 92 5.03 11.14 -21.11
N LEU A 93 5.83 11.91 -20.37
CA LEU A 93 5.58 13.32 -20.05
C LEU A 93 5.53 14.17 -21.32
N ALA A 94 6.44 13.95 -22.26
CA ALA A 94 6.50 14.64 -23.54
C ALA A 94 5.30 14.32 -24.42
N ARG A 95 4.89 13.06 -24.48
CA ARG A 95 3.74 12.60 -25.29
C ARG A 95 2.42 13.20 -24.80
N ASP A 96 2.23 13.27 -23.48
CA ASP A 96 0.96 13.68 -22.88
C ASP A 96 0.99 15.13 -22.36
N TRP A 97 2.05 15.90 -22.64
CA TRP A 97 2.30 17.24 -22.10
C TRP A 97 1.08 18.17 -22.18
N ASP A 98 0.53 18.37 -23.38
CA ASP A 98 -0.60 19.30 -23.59
C ASP A 98 -1.87 18.86 -22.86
N LYS A 99 -2.06 17.53 -22.69
CA LYS A 99 -3.20 17.00 -21.92
C LYS A 99 -3.02 17.29 -20.44
N LEU A 100 -1.80 17.16 -19.92
CA LEU A 100 -1.49 17.42 -18.51
C LEU A 100 -1.67 18.90 -18.15
N LEU A 101 -1.36 19.81 -19.08
CA LEU A 101 -1.60 21.26 -18.90
C LEU A 101 -3.09 21.61 -18.74
N LEU A 102 -3.97 20.81 -19.35
CA LEU A 102 -5.42 21.06 -19.35
C LEU A 102 -6.18 20.19 -18.33
N ASP A 103 -5.49 19.29 -17.63
CA ASP A 103 -6.11 18.32 -16.73
C ASP A 103 -6.31 18.94 -15.34
N ASN A 104 -7.57 19.24 -14.99
CA ASN A 104 -7.93 19.81 -13.69
C ASN A 104 -8.27 18.75 -12.63
N ARG A 105 -7.95 17.47 -12.87
CA ARG A 105 -8.12 16.42 -11.84
C ARG A 105 -7.07 16.56 -10.75
N PHE A 106 -7.31 15.93 -9.60
CA PHE A 106 -6.29 15.79 -8.57
C PHE A 106 -5.17 14.88 -9.05
N ALA A 107 -3.92 15.32 -8.88
CA ALA A 107 -2.76 14.60 -9.37
C ALA A 107 -2.64 13.19 -8.76
N ILE A 108 -2.99 13.02 -7.48
CA ILE A 108 -2.99 11.71 -6.82
C ILE A 108 -3.95 10.72 -7.48
N ALA A 109 -5.10 11.19 -7.99
CA ALA A 109 -6.06 10.34 -8.69
C ALA A 109 -5.51 9.93 -10.06
N VAL A 110 -4.84 10.85 -10.76
CA VAL A 110 -4.23 10.57 -12.07
C VAL A 110 -3.04 9.63 -11.96
N VAL A 111 -2.17 9.80 -10.95
CA VAL A 111 -1.06 8.87 -10.68
C VAL A 111 -1.58 7.43 -10.44
N ARG A 112 -2.73 7.27 -9.77
CA ARG A 112 -3.38 5.96 -9.57
C ARG A 112 -3.97 5.37 -10.86
N ASP A 113 -4.46 6.21 -11.76
CA ASP A 113 -5.11 5.79 -13.00
C ASP A 113 -4.11 5.45 -14.12
N LEU A 114 -2.94 6.08 -14.10
CA LEU A 114 -1.87 5.89 -15.09
C LEU A 114 -1.04 4.63 -14.80
N VAL A 115 -1.70 3.48 -14.76
CA VAL A 115 -1.09 2.18 -14.41
C VAL A 115 0.02 1.74 -15.37
N ASP A 116 0.01 2.24 -16.61
CA ASP A 116 1.05 1.99 -17.62
C ASP A 116 2.28 2.91 -17.45
N THR A 117 2.25 3.89 -16.55
CA THR A 117 3.40 4.76 -16.22
C THR A 117 3.84 4.51 -14.78
N PHE A 118 2.88 4.51 -13.85
CA PHE A 118 3.08 4.38 -12.42
C PHE A 118 2.74 2.96 -11.94
N HIS A 119 3.54 2.01 -12.41
CA HIS A 119 3.33 0.58 -12.16
C HIS A 119 3.36 0.24 -10.67
N GLY A 120 2.35 -0.52 -10.22
CA GLY A 120 2.25 -0.97 -8.83
C GLY A 120 1.82 0.12 -7.84
N ILE A 121 1.50 1.33 -8.31
CA ILE A 121 0.99 2.41 -7.43
C ILE A 121 -0.54 2.28 -7.32
N GLY A 122 -1.00 1.69 -6.22
CA GLY A 122 -2.41 1.64 -5.83
C GLY A 122 -2.82 2.72 -4.83
N LEU A 123 -3.99 2.52 -4.20
CA LEU A 123 -4.58 3.47 -3.26
C LEU A 123 -3.65 3.85 -2.10
N TYR A 124 -3.09 2.83 -1.44
CA TYR A 124 -2.26 3.05 -0.26
C TYR A 124 -0.89 3.61 -0.61
N SER A 125 -0.22 3.01 -1.59
CA SER A 125 1.11 3.44 -2.01
C SER A 125 1.09 4.85 -2.57
N ALA A 126 0.04 5.27 -3.30
CA ALA A 126 -0.09 6.66 -3.75
C ALA A 126 -0.12 7.64 -2.56
N SER A 127 -0.86 7.31 -1.50
CA SER A 127 -0.95 8.15 -0.31
C SER A 127 0.40 8.24 0.42
N GLU A 128 1.08 7.10 0.58
CA GLU A 128 2.42 7.02 1.20
C GLU A 128 3.46 7.79 0.37
N ILE A 129 3.46 7.62 -0.96
CA ILE A 129 4.40 8.28 -1.88
C ILE A 129 4.20 9.79 -1.89
N PHE A 130 2.95 10.28 -1.86
CA PHE A 130 2.67 11.72 -1.77
C PHE A 130 3.22 12.31 -0.46
N ILE A 131 3.11 11.59 0.67
CA ILE A 131 3.69 12.03 1.94
C ILE A 131 5.23 12.04 1.87
N ILE A 132 5.85 10.98 1.36
CA ILE A 132 7.32 10.89 1.19
C ILE A 132 7.83 12.03 0.29
N ALA A 133 7.09 12.34 -0.78
CA ALA A 133 7.39 13.44 -1.70
C ALA A 133 7.07 14.84 -1.12
N GLY A 134 6.38 14.91 0.02
CA GLY A 134 5.87 16.18 0.56
C GLY A 134 4.89 16.88 -0.38
N LEU A 135 4.04 16.11 -1.06
CA LEU A 135 3.04 16.62 -2.00
C LEU A 135 1.66 16.56 -1.35
N TRP A 136 0.97 17.70 -1.34
CA TRP A 136 -0.41 17.76 -0.87
C TRP A 136 -1.32 17.02 -1.86
N PRO A 137 -2.19 16.08 -1.42
CA PRO A 137 -3.07 15.37 -2.34
C PRO A 137 -4.11 16.26 -3.06
N GLY A 138 -4.25 17.51 -2.63
CA GLY A 138 -5.06 18.54 -3.29
C GLY A 138 -4.45 19.16 -4.53
N LEU A 139 -3.18 18.90 -4.83
CA LEU A 139 -2.52 19.40 -6.05
C LEU A 139 -3.26 18.92 -7.31
N ARG A 140 -3.42 19.83 -8.28
CA ARG A 140 -3.92 19.47 -9.61
C ARG A 140 -2.80 18.87 -10.45
N VAL A 141 -3.18 18.20 -11.53
CA VAL A 141 -2.22 17.57 -12.46
C VAL A 141 -1.25 18.61 -13.02
N CYS A 142 -1.75 19.79 -13.44
CA CYS A 142 -0.90 20.88 -13.90
C CYS A 142 0.13 21.28 -12.83
N ASP A 143 -0.30 21.57 -11.60
CA ASP A 143 0.56 22.07 -10.51
C ASP A 143 1.67 21.11 -10.13
N LEU A 144 1.45 19.80 -10.32
CA LEU A 144 2.44 18.76 -10.11
C LEU A 144 3.36 18.63 -11.33
N PHE A 145 2.81 18.35 -12.51
CA PHE A 145 3.60 17.92 -13.67
C PHE A 145 4.28 19.06 -14.43
N THR A 146 3.89 20.32 -14.19
CA THR A 146 4.60 21.49 -14.73
C THR A 146 5.63 22.07 -13.76
N ASN A 147 5.75 21.54 -12.55
CA ASN A 147 6.75 21.99 -11.58
C ASN A 147 7.90 20.97 -11.49
N PRO A 148 9.14 21.34 -11.88
CA PRO A 148 10.25 20.41 -11.91
C PRO A 148 10.59 19.82 -10.54
N SER A 149 10.54 20.62 -9.48
CA SER A 149 10.84 20.16 -8.10
C SER A 149 9.82 19.13 -7.62
N ARG A 150 8.52 19.38 -7.82
CA ARG A 150 7.47 18.44 -7.42
C ARG A 150 7.53 17.12 -8.20
N VAL A 151 7.78 17.16 -9.51
CA VAL A 151 8.01 15.94 -10.32
C VAL A 151 9.22 15.19 -9.81
N ALA A 152 10.35 15.87 -9.59
CA ALA A 152 11.56 15.24 -9.08
C ALA A 152 11.33 14.56 -7.72
N ARG A 153 10.61 15.23 -6.80
CA ARG A 153 10.23 14.65 -5.50
C ARG A 153 9.33 13.43 -5.65
N LEU A 154 8.36 13.46 -6.58
CA LEU A 154 7.51 12.30 -6.86
C LEU A 154 8.35 11.09 -7.32
N LEU A 155 9.24 11.29 -8.29
CA LEU A 155 10.06 10.20 -8.85
C LEU A 155 11.01 9.62 -7.80
N GLU A 156 11.67 10.47 -7.02
CA GLU A 156 12.55 10.03 -5.94
C GLU A 156 11.78 9.35 -4.79
N ALA A 157 10.55 9.79 -4.50
CA ALA A 157 9.68 9.15 -3.52
C ALA A 157 9.26 7.75 -3.97
N ILE A 158 8.96 7.55 -5.26
CA ILE A 158 8.66 6.22 -5.81
C ILE A 158 9.89 5.32 -5.64
N TYR A 159 11.10 5.83 -5.95
CA TYR A 159 12.34 5.08 -5.73
C TYR A 159 12.51 4.67 -4.27
N ALA A 160 12.39 5.62 -3.33
CA ALA A 160 12.55 5.36 -1.91
C ALA A 160 11.52 4.35 -1.40
N PHE A 161 10.27 4.45 -1.84
CA PHE A 161 9.21 3.52 -1.51
C PHE A 161 9.51 2.09 -2.01
N VAL A 162 9.94 1.95 -3.27
CA VAL A 162 10.32 0.64 -3.84
C VAL A 162 11.58 0.08 -3.19
N HIS A 163 12.56 0.92 -2.84
CA HIS A 163 13.76 0.52 -2.12
C HIS A 163 13.41 -0.18 -0.79
N ILE A 164 12.56 0.46 0.02
CA ILE A 164 12.10 -0.11 1.30
C ILE A 164 11.41 -1.46 1.07
N ALA A 165 10.56 -1.54 0.05
CA ALA A 165 9.89 -2.79 -0.30
C ALA A 165 10.90 -3.90 -0.67
N LYS A 166 11.87 -3.61 -1.53
CA LYS A 166 12.90 -4.59 -1.94
C LYS A 166 13.81 -5.01 -0.78
N ARG A 167 14.21 -4.07 0.08
CA ARG A 167 15.06 -4.31 1.25
C ARG A 167 14.37 -5.13 2.31
N ASP A 168 13.17 -4.71 2.71
CA ASP A 168 12.59 -5.15 3.97
C ASP A 168 11.43 -6.11 3.78
N PHE A 169 10.63 -6.01 2.71
CA PHE A 169 9.39 -6.77 2.67
C PHE A 169 9.67 -8.26 2.58
N LEU A 170 10.62 -8.71 1.76
CA LEU A 170 10.93 -10.13 1.69
C LEU A 170 11.46 -10.67 3.03
N ALA A 171 12.46 -10.00 3.60
CA ALA A 171 13.17 -10.50 4.77
C ALA A 171 12.37 -10.35 6.08
N ASN A 172 11.71 -9.20 6.26
CA ASN A 172 11.13 -8.80 7.55
C ASN A 172 9.60 -8.91 7.57
N VAL A 173 8.95 -9.02 6.40
CA VAL A 173 7.49 -9.05 6.30
C VAL A 173 7.02 -10.41 5.79
N ILE A 174 7.37 -10.78 4.56
CA ILE A 174 6.90 -11.99 3.87
C ILE A 174 7.49 -13.25 4.49
N ARG A 175 8.82 -13.38 4.61
CA ARG A 175 9.47 -14.59 5.15
C ARG A 175 8.97 -14.97 6.55
N PRO A 176 8.82 -14.04 7.51
CA PRO A 176 8.25 -14.38 8.82
C PRO A 176 6.79 -14.85 8.76
N ALA A 177 6.05 -14.50 7.71
CA ALA A 177 4.68 -14.93 7.50
C ALA A 177 4.56 -16.18 6.61
N LEU A 178 5.66 -16.67 6.04
CA LEU A 178 5.68 -17.91 5.25
C LEU A 178 5.73 -19.12 6.20
N HIS A 179 4.81 -20.04 6.00
CA HIS A 179 4.79 -21.33 6.70
C HIS A 179 5.15 -22.44 5.73
N ALA A 180 6.00 -23.37 6.19
CA ALA A 180 6.59 -24.44 5.38
C ALA A 180 7.26 -23.95 4.08
N GLY A 181 7.61 -22.66 3.99
CA GLY A 181 8.24 -22.04 2.82
C GLY A 181 7.32 -21.78 1.63
N THR A 182 6.02 -22.09 1.72
CA THR A 182 5.14 -22.13 0.55
C THR A 182 3.92 -21.22 0.67
N VAL A 183 3.30 -21.15 1.86
CA VAL A 183 2.02 -20.45 2.06
C VAL A 183 2.16 -19.29 3.04
N ILE A 184 1.60 -18.14 2.68
CA ILE A 184 1.58 -16.94 3.53
C ILE A 184 0.40 -17.03 4.52
N ALA A 185 0.70 -17.01 5.83
CA ALA A 185 -0.29 -17.01 6.91
C ALA A 185 0.11 -16.04 8.03
N PRO A 186 -0.05 -14.73 7.84
CA PRO A 186 0.41 -13.73 8.79
C PRO A 186 -0.46 -13.73 10.06
N THR A 187 0.16 -13.55 11.22
CA THR A 187 -0.56 -13.32 12.48
C THR A 187 -1.10 -11.89 12.55
N ARG A 188 -2.11 -11.63 13.40
CA ARG A 188 -2.59 -10.26 13.65
C ARG A 188 -1.48 -9.30 14.09
N GLU A 189 -0.52 -9.80 14.86
CA GLU A 189 0.64 -9.01 15.30
C GLU A 189 1.58 -8.68 14.14
N GLN A 190 1.86 -9.63 13.25
CA GLN A 190 2.66 -9.38 12.05
C GLN A 190 1.98 -8.36 11.13
N ARG A 191 0.66 -8.46 10.95
CA ARG A 191 -0.13 -7.47 10.21
C ARG A 191 0.01 -6.07 10.82
N LYS A 192 -0.25 -5.93 12.13
CA LYS A 192 -0.16 -4.64 12.83
C LYS A 192 1.26 -4.07 12.82
N ARG A 193 2.28 -4.93 12.94
CA ARG A 193 3.69 -4.55 12.83
C ARG A 193 4.02 -4.02 11.43
N PHE A 194 3.48 -4.63 10.37
CA PHE A 194 3.66 -4.12 9.02
C PHE A 194 3.16 -2.68 8.93
N ALA A 195 1.93 -2.41 9.38
CA ALA A 195 1.37 -1.07 9.34
C ALA A 195 2.14 -0.06 10.21
N SER A 196 2.58 -0.46 11.41
CA SER A 196 3.28 0.47 12.30
C SER A 196 4.71 0.79 11.84
N GLN A 197 5.37 -0.13 11.13
CA GLN A 197 6.77 0.02 10.72
C GLN A 197 6.95 0.53 9.29
N TYR A 198 6.05 0.18 8.37
CA TYR A 198 6.24 0.44 6.93
C TYR A 198 5.23 1.41 6.32
N LEU A 199 4.19 1.80 7.05
CA LEU A 199 3.23 2.81 6.61
C LEU A 199 3.39 4.08 7.46
N LEU A 200 3.47 5.23 6.80
CA LEU A 200 3.55 6.53 7.45
C LEU A 200 2.18 6.93 7.98
N ALA A 201 1.16 6.95 7.12
CA ALA A 201 -0.17 7.49 7.45
C ALA A 201 -1.36 6.60 7.05
N TRP A 202 -1.20 5.69 6.09
CA TRP A 202 -2.34 4.91 5.59
C TRP A 202 -3.02 4.12 6.70
N ALA A 203 -4.33 4.35 6.85
CA ALA A 203 -5.18 3.67 7.83
C ALA A 203 -4.64 3.75 9.27
N LYS A 204 -3.88 4.80 9.59
CA LYS A 204 -3.39 5.07 10.94
C LYS A 204 -4.14 6.26 11.49
N GLU A 205 -4.32 6.30 12.81
CA GLU A 205 -4.96 7.44 13.46
C GLU A 205 -4.01 8.66 13.53
N HIS A 206 -2.72 8.36 13.72
CA HIS A 206 -1.66 9.33 13.85
C HIS A 206 -0.43 8.85 13.07
N MET A 207 0.30 9.79 12.48
CA MET A 207 1.63 9.59 11.93
C MET A 207 2.67 10.07 12.94
N THR A 208 3.58 9.19 13.33
CA THR A 208 4.77 9.55 14.10
C THR A 208 5.85 10.02 13.12
N THR A 209 6.43 11.19 13.35
CA THR A 209 7.40 11.82 12.44
C THR A 209 8.42 12.66 13.21
N HIS A 210 9.40 13.21 12.52
CA HIS A 210 10.34 14.17 13.10
C HIS A 210 9.68 15.55 13.30
N PRO A 211 9.99 16.30 14.38
CA PRO A 211 9.40 17.62 14.64
C PRO A 211 9.45 18.60 13.47
N ARG A 212 10.54 18.61 12.70
CA ARG A 212 10.69 19.44 11.50
C ARG A 212 9.59 19.23 10.46
N PHE A 213 9.21 17.98 10.20
CA PHE A 213 8.11 17.69 9.27
C PHE A 213 6.77 18.12 9.85
N ALA A 214 6.55 17.87 11.15
CA ALA A 214 5.32 18.27 11.81
C ALA A 214 5.11 19.78 11.83
N GLU A 215 6.17 20.56 12.03
CA GLU A 215 6.13 22.03 11.93
C GLU A 215 5.72 22.48 10.52
N ARG A 216 6.29 21.88 9.47
CA ARG A 216 5.94 22.21 8.09
C ARG A 216 4.51 21.85 7.72
N VAL A 217 4.02 20.70 8.17
CA VAL A 217 2.62 20.31 7.98
C VAL A 217 1.71 21.36 8.63
N ARG A 218 1.97 21.77 9.87
CA ARG A 218 1.17 22.80 10.56
C ARG A 218 1.27 24.16 9.87
N ALA A 219 2.44 24.56 9.41
CA ALA A 219 2.62 25.83 8.69
C ALA A 219 1.85 25.83 7.36
N PHE A 220 1.91 24.71 6.61
CA PHE A 220 1.12 24.53 5.40
C PHE A 220 -0.38 24.57 5.69
N GLU A 221 -0.83 23.87 6.74
CA GLU A 221 -2.24 23.89 7.13
C GLU A 221 -2.73 25.26 7.59
N ALA A 222 -1.90 26.03 8.28
CA ALA A 222 -2.23 27.40 8.65
C ALA A 222 -2.35 28.30 7.41
N ALA A 223 -1.50 28.10 6.40
CA ALA A 223 -1.60 28.82 5.14
C ALA A 223 -2.86 28.45 4.34
N LEU A 224 -3.36 27.21 4.44
CA LEU A 224 -4.63 26.83 3.83
C LEU A 224 -5.85 27.57 4.43
N ASP A 225 -5.74 28.07 5.66
CA ASP A 225 -6.80 28.86 6.30
C ASP A 225 -6.67 30.37 5.99
N SER A 226 -5.55 30.80 5.42
CA SER A 226 -5.37 32.18 4.96
C SER A 226 -5.87 32.36 3.53
N ASP A 227 -6.20 33.60 3.16
CA ASP A 227 -6.48 33.95 1.76
C ASP A 227 -5.23 33.81 0.86
N ASP A 228 -4.04 33.67 1.48
CA ASP A 228 -2.78 33.46 0.78
C ASP A 228 -2.60 31.98 0.43
N GLU A 229 -2.23 31.70 -0.83
CA GLU A 229 -1.87 30.33 -1.23
C GLU A 229 -0.64 29.83 -0.45
N PRO A 230 -0.62 28.55 -0.04
CA PRO A 230 0.54 27.99 0.65
C PRO A 230 1.80 28.11 -0.19
N ARG A 231 2.73 28.95 0.27
CA ARG A 231 3.99 29.20 -0.43
C ARG A 231 4.88 27.96 -0.51
N PHE A 232 4.86 27.12 0.53
CA PHE A 232 5.77 25.99 0.68
C PHE A 232 5.03 24.69 0.90
N ASP A 233 5.40 23.67 0.15
CA ASP A 233 4.89 22.32 0.34
C ASP A 233 5.44 21.72 1.66
N PRO A 234 4.66 20.88 2.36
CA PRO A 234 5.08 20.26 3.60
C PRO A 234 6.02 19.09 3.30
N PHE A 235 7.28 19.38 2.99
CA PHE A 235 8.27 18.38 2.54
C PHE A 235 9.33 18.05 3.61
N GLU A 236 9.67 16.76 3.74
CA GLU A 236 10.77 16.27 4.57
C GLU A 236 11.74 15.40 3.73
N PRO A 237 12.88 15.96 3.28
CA PRO A 237 13.83 15.32 2.40
C PRO A 237 14.56 14.14 3.04
N THR A 238 14.55 14.01 4.37
CA THR A 238 15.12 12.82 5.03
C THR A 238 14.39 11.54 4.61
N TYR A 239 13.10 11.63 4.22
CA TYR A 239 12.40 10.49 3.62
C TYR A 239 12.97 10.05 2.26
N LEU A 240 13.67 10.95 1.56
CA LEU A 240 14.34 10.68 0.29
C LEU A 240 15.83 10.38 0.44
N ALA A 241 16.36 10.26 1.66
CA ALA A 241 17.80 10.11 1.90
C ALA A 241 18.44 8.98 1.07
N VAL A 242 17.75 7.83 0.94
CA VAL A 242 18.23 6.68 0.14
C VAL A 242 18.18 6.93 -1.38
N ALA A 243 17.30 7.81 -1.84
CA ALA A 243 17.24 8.21 -3.24
C ALA A 243 18.46 9.07 -3.61
N PHE A 244 18.97 9.86 -2.66
CA PHE A 244 20.17 10.70 -2.87
C PHE A 244 21.49 9.92 -2.83
N THR A 245 21.48 8.61 -2.54
CA THR A 245 22.69 7.77 -2.62
C THR A 245 22.90 7.14 -3.99
N LYS A 246 21.95 7.30 -4.92
CA LYS A 246 22.09 6.78 -6.30
C LYS A 246 23.19 7.53 -7.05
N ALA A 247 23.73 6.91 -8.09
CA ALA A 247 24.61 7.60 -9.04
C ALA A 247 23.88 8.75 -9.76
N ILE A 248 22.65 8.49 -10.23
CA ILE A 248 21.78 9.47 -10.88
C ILE A 248 20.57 9.74 -10.00
N HIS A 249 20.48 10.96 -9.47
CA HIS A 249 19.39 11.40 -8.60
C HIS A 249 19.05 12.86 -8.87
N LEU A 250 17.82 13.25 -8.55
CA LEU A 250 17.23 14.52 -8.96
C LEU A 250 17.35 15.62 -7.89
N ALA A 251 18.32 15.53 -6.97
CA ALA A 251 18.41 16.48 -5.85
C ALA A 251 18.62 17.92 -6.32
N ALA A 252 19.42 18.14 -7.38
CA ALA A 252 19.63 19.46 -7.97
C ALA A 252 18.30 20.09 -8.42
N LEU A 253 17.45 19.30 -9.07
CA LEU A 253 16.14 19.74 -9.55
C LEU A 253 15.12 19.94 -8.40
N ILE A 254 15.18 19.11 -7.36
CA ILE A 254 14.32 19.25 -6.17
C ILE A 254 14.59 20.58 -5.46
N PHE A 255 15.86 20.90 -5.21
CA PHE A 255 16.24 22.04 -4.39
C PHE A 255 16.54 23.32 -5.20
N GLY A 256 16.60 23.23 -6.54
CA GLY A 256 17.04 24.35 -7.39
C GLY A 256 18.49 24.72 -7.10
N MET A 257 19.34 23.71 -6.86
CA MET A 257 20.72 23.88 -6.41
C MET A 257 21.70 23.33 -7.44
N ASP A 258 22.83 24.02 -7.59
CA ASP A 258 23.99 23.49 -8.31
C ASP A 258 24.74 22.43 -7.48
N ALA A 259 25.77 21.82 -8.09
CA ALA A 259 26.56 20.80 -7.44
C ALA A 259 27.34 21.30 -6.21
N GLU A 260 27.79 22.55 -6.20
CA GLU A 260 28.56 23.10 -5.07
C GLU A 260 27.64 23.32 -3.86
N SER A 261 26.47 23.90 -4.09
CA SER A 261 25.43 24.12 -3.09
C SER A 261 24.94 22.81 -2.48
N LEU A 262 24.76 21.76 -3.29
CA LEU A 262 24.42 20.42 -2.79
C LEU A 262 25.51 19.85 -1.88
N ARG A 263 26.80 19.97 -2.27
CA ARG A 263 27.93 19.52 -1.43
C ARG A 263 27.96 20.27 -0.10
N ALA A 264 27.79 21.58 -0.13
CA ALA A 264 27.73 22.42 1.06
C ALA A 264 26.59 22.00 2.00
N ALA A 265 25.47 21.54 1.44
CA ALA A 265 24.32 21.03 2.19
C ALA A 265 24.43 19.54 2.62
N GLY A 266 25.57 18.90 2.36
CA GLY A 266 25.85 17.51 2.75
C GLY A 266 25.28 16.45 1.80
N ILE A 267 24.92 16.82 0.57
CA ILE A 267 24.46 15.89 -0.47
C ILE A 267 25.56 15.75 -1.53
N THR A 268 25.98 14.52 -1.78
CA THR A 268 26.85 14.23 -2.94
C THR A 268 26.09 14.55 -4.22
N PRO A 269 26.61 15.39 -5.13
CA PRO A 269 25.93 15.70 -6.37
C PRO A 269 25.79 14.47 -7.26
N SER A 270 24.72 14.47 -8.06
CA SER A 270 24.52 13.42 -9.04
C SER A 270 25.64 13.41 -10.07
N GLN A 271 26.00 12.22 -10.55
CA GLN A 271 26.95 12.04 -11.65
C GLN A 271 26.49 12.69 -12.96
N MET A 272 25.18 12.94 -13.10
CA MET A 272 24.56 13.58 -14.26
C MET A 272 23.57 14.64 -13.78
N LEU A 273 24.01 15.91 -13.75
CA LEU A 273 23.14 17.04 -13.39
C LEU A 273 22.14 17.39 -14.50
N ASP A 274 22.48 17.07 -15.75
CA ASP A 274 21.60 17.23 -16.90
C ASP A 274 20.95 15.89 -17.27
N ASP A 275 20.27 15.29 -16.29
CA ASP A 275 19.54 14.04 -16.49
C ASP A 275 18.32 14.26 -17.41
N PRO A 276 17.68 13.20 -17.93
CA PRO A 276 16.57 13.33 -18.88
C PRO A 276 15.42 14.22 -18.39
N VAL A 277 15.11 14.20 -17.09
CA VAL A 277 14.03 15.00 -16.50
C VAL A 277 14.43 16.46 -16.46
N THR A 278 15.65 16.76 -16.00
CA THR A 278 16.20 18.12 -16.01
C THR A 278 16.28 18.68 -17.44
N ALA A 279 16.77 17.90 -18.40
CA ALA A 279 16.85 18.29 -19.80
C ALA A 279 15.45 18.58 -20.40
N PHE A 280 14.45 17.77 -20.05
CA PHE A 280 13.07 17.99 -20.46
C PHE A 280 12.54 19.32 -19.94
N PHE A 281 12.64 19.60 -18.64
CA PHE A 281 12.16 20.86 -18.08
C PHE A 281 12.93 22.09 -18.58
N ARG A 282 14.23 21.93 -18.89
CA ARG A 282 15.00 22.96 -19.60
C ARG A 282 14.40 23.26 -20.97
N SER A 283 14.05 22.24 -21.74
CA SER A 283 13.44 22.40 -23.06
C SER A 283 12.07 23.10 -23.02
N LYS A 284 11.41 23.04 -21.85
CA LYS A 284 10.14 23.74 -21.58
C LYS A 284 10.31 25.13 -20.96
N GLY A 285 11.54 25.54 -20.64
CA GLY A 285 11.81 26.82 -20.00
C GLY A 285 11.34 26.89 -18.54
N LEU A 286 11.26 25.76 -17.86
CA LEU A 286 10.67 25.66 -16.52
C LEU A 286 11.70 25.49 -15.39
N LEU A 287 13.01 25.55 -15.68
CA LEU A 287 14.03 25.34 -14.64
C LEU A 287 14.06 26.44 -13.56
N ASP A 288 13.55 27.63 -13.87
CA ASP A 288 13.49 28.76 -12.95
C ASP A 288 12.17 28.79 -12.15
N GLU A 289 11.28 27.81 -12.33
CA GLU A 289 10.05 27.70 -11.56
C GLU A 289 10.33 27.54 -10.05
N PRO A 290 9.50 28.14 -9.17
CA PRO A 290 9.67 28.01 -7.74
C PRO A 290 9.67 26.54 -7.30
N THR A 291 10.60 26.17 -6.43
CA THR A 291 10.66 24.80 -5.89
C THR A 291 9.54 24.49 -4.90
N HIS A 292 8.85 25.54 -4.41
CA HIS A 292 7.90 25.47 -3.29
C HIS A 292 8.49 24.85 -2.03
N LEU A 293 9.80 25.00 -1.81
CA LEU A 293 10.50 24.49 -0.64
C LEU A 293 10.93 25.62 0.29
N ALA A 294 10.68 25.46 1.58
CA ALA A 294 11.33 26.28 2.60
C ALA A 294 12.84 25.96 2.65
N PRO A 295 13.71 26.87 3.12
CA PRO A 295 15.13 26.57 3.29
C PRO A 295 15.39 25.37 4.22
N TYR A 296 16.52 24.69 4.00
CA TYR A 296 16.96 23.51 4.75
C TYR A 296 18.38 23.65 5.25
N CYS A 297 18.60 23.33 6.53
CA CYS A 297 19.95 23.16 7.10
C CYS A 297 19.87 22.24 8.34
N PRO A 298 20.44 21.02 8.31
CA PRO A 298 20.90 20.30 7.13
C PRO A 298 19.73 19.89 6.21
N ILE A 299 20.00 19.51 4.94
CA ILE A 299 18.94 18.92 4.10
C ILE A 299 18.51 17.57 4.67
N VAL A 300 19.42 16.60 4.75
CA VAL A 300 19.13 15.27 5.31
C VAL A 300 19.55 15.25 6.79
N ILE A 301 18.64 14.84 7.67
CA ILE A 301 18.95 14.60 9.08
C ILE A 301 19.50 13.16 9.21
N PRO A 302 20.58 12.93 9.97
CA PRO A 302 21.05 11.57 10.25
C PRO A 302 19.92 10.69 10.83
N LEU A 303 19.74 9.48 10.29
CA LEU A 303 18.58 8.64 10.63
C LEU A 303 18.45 8.36 12.14
N GLN A 304 19.56 8.21 12.86
CA GLN A 304 19.54 8.01 14.31
C GLN A 304 18.89 9.20 15.04
N GLN A 305 19.22 10.43 14.64
CA GLN A 305 18.60 11.63 15.17
C GLN A 305 17.14 11.74 14.70
N PHE A 306 16.89 11.48 13.42
CA PHE A 306 15.56 11.58 12.81
C PHE A 306 14.52 10.72 13.55
N TYR A 307 14.91 9.54 14.03
CA TYR A 307 14.01 8.63 14.78
C TYR A 307 14.05 8.79 16.30
N ALA A 308 15.03 9.51 16.84
CA ALA A 308 15.14 9.80 18.27
C ALA A 308 14.12 10.88 18.70
N GLU A 309 13.96 11.90 17.87
CA GLU A 309 12.96 12.96 18.09
C GLU A 309 11.64 12.57 17.43
N ARG A 310 10.52 12.75 18.16
CA ARG A 310 9.21 12.33 17.68
C ARG A 310 8.16 13.39 17.92
N ALA A 311 7.42 13.71 16.88
CA ALA A 311 6.17 14.44 16.89
C ALA A 311 5.05 13.52 16.38
N SER A 312 3.82 13.83 16.77
CA SER A 312 2.61 13.17 16.30
C SER A 312 1.82 14.13 15.42
N LEU A 313 1.38 13.65 14.27
CA LEU A 313 0.46 14.34 13.37
C LEU A 313 -0.84 13.56 13.27
N LYS A 314 -1.97 14.25 13.34
CA LYS A 314 -3.27 13.65 13.02
C LYS A 314 -3.28 13.28 11.54
N THR A 315 -3.87 12.14 11.22
CA THR A 315 -4.16 11.78 9.84
C THR A 315 -5.61 12.09 9.51
N HIS A 316 -5.82 12.52 8.27
CA HIS A 316 -7.11 12.79 7.66
C HIS A 316 -7.47 11.67 6.70
N LEU A 317 -8.77 11.36 6.64
CA LEU A 317 -9.34 10.44 5.68
C LEU A 317 -10.40 11.17 4.85
N TYR A 318 -10.23 11.17 3.53
CA TYR A 318 -11.22 11.70 2.60
C TYR A 318 -11.22 10.89 1.31
N ARG A 319 -12.17 11.18 0.42
CA ARG A 319 -12.27 10.50 -0.88
C ARG A 319 -12.05 11.47 -2.03
N VAL A 320 -11.26 11.01 -2.98
CA VAL A 320 -11.23 11.55 -4.34
C VAL A 320 -11.96 10.58 -5.27
N SER A 321 -12.15 10.95 -6.54
CA SER A 321 -12.89 10.16 -7.54
C SER A 321 -12.47 8.67 -7.64
N ARG A 322 -11.27 8.32 -7.17
CA ARG A 322 -10.69 6.97 -7.20
C ARG A 322 -10.44 6.39 -5.81
N GLY A 323 -11.31 6.67 -4.84
CA GLY A 323 -11.28 6.01 -3.52
C GLY A 323 -10.58 6.81 -2.43
N PRO A 324 -10.30 6.18 -1.28
CA PRO A 324 -9.81 6.89 -0.10
C PRO A 324 -8.39 7.43 -0.28
N VAL A 325 -8.13 8.55 0.39
CA VAL A 325 -6.83 9.18 0.56
C VAL A 325 -6.62 9.32 2.06
N TRP A 326 -5.46 8.83 2.51
CA TRP A 326 -4.98 9.07 3.86
C TRP A 326 -3.84 10.08 3.78
N SER A 327 -3.93 11.17 4.53
CA SER A 327 -2.91 12.23 4.48
C SER A 327 -2.68 12.81 5.87
N VAL A 328 -1.54 13.49 6.07
CA VAL A 328 -1.30 14.34 7.24
C VAL A 328 -1.79 15.77 7.04
N ASN A 329 -2.24 16.10 5.83
CA ASN A 329 -2.84 17.38 5.52
C ASN A 329 -4.35 17.24 5.39
N ARG A 330 -5.07 18.27 5.81
CA ARG A 330 -6.51 18.43 5.53
C ARG A 330 -6.87 18.25 4.04
N PRO A 331 -8.11 17.81 3.75
CA PRO A 331 -8.60 17.73 2.38
C PRO A 331 -8.61 19.11 1.69
N PRO A 332 -8.63 19.14 0.35
CA PRO A 332 -8.99 20.32 -0.43
C PRO A 332 -10.31 20.93 0.03
N ALA A 333 -10.48 22.24 -0.13
CA ALA A 333 -11.69 22.96 0.31
C ALA A 333 -12.99 22.42 -0.30
N ASP A 334 -12.93 21.85 -1.51
CA ASP A 334 -14.05 21.22 -2.22
C ASP A 334 -14.31 19.76 -1.80
N ILE A 335 -13.52 19.20 -0.88
CA ILE A 335 -13.64 17.82 -0.41
C ILE A 335 -13.91 17.78 1.10
N GLN A 336 -14.94 17.03 1.47
CA GLN A 336 -15.24 16.77 2.88
C GLN A 336 -14.39 15.63 3.42
N GLU A 337 -13.91 15.80 4.65
CA GLU A 337 -13.33 14.72 5.44
C GLU A 337 -14.42 13.68 5.77
N GLU A 338 -14.04 12.40 5.75
CA GLU A 338 -14.94 11.30 6.10
C GLU A 338 -15.33 11.37 7.57
N HIS A 339 -16.55 10.94 7.86
CA HIS A 339 -17.08 10.95 9.23
C HIS A 339 -16.25 10.05 10.16
N GLU A 340 -16.08 10.43 11.43
CA GLU A 340 -15.20 9.72 12.39
C GLU A 340 -15.55 8.23 12.53
N ASN A 341 -16.83 7.87 12.47
CA ASN A 341 -17.24 6.45 12.48
C ASN A 341 -16.68 5.65 11.28
N VAL A 342 -16.70 6.25 10.09
CA VAL A 342 -16.12 5.62 8.88
C VAL A 342 -14.61 5.52 9.05
N ARG A 343 -13.97 6.60 9.50
CA ARG A 343 -12.53 6.62 9.79
C ARG A 343 -12.13 5.55 10.80
N ALA A 344 -12.79 5.48 11.96
CA ALA A 344 -12.52 4.49 13.00
C ALA A 344 -12.66 3.05 12.49
N SER A 345 -13.67 2.76 11.69
CA SER A 345 -13.89 1.42 11.09
C SER A 345 -12.89 1.05 9.99
N THR A 346 -12.22 2.05 9.40
CA THR A 346 -11.24 1.86 8.31
C THR A 346 -9.79 1.94 8.79
N LEU A 347 -9.56 2.20 10.09
CA LEU A 347 -8.23 2.09 10.68
C LEU A 347 -7.69 0.66 10.56
N PHE A 348 -6.41 0.54 10.26
CA PHE A 348 -5.73 -0.74 10.06
C PHE A 348 -5.86 -1.62 11.30
N ALA A 349 -5.65 -1.06 12.50
CA ALA A 349 -5.83 -1.79 13.75
C ALA A 349 -7.26 -2.32 13.91
N HIS A 350 -8.27 -1.50 13.56
CA HIS A 350 -9.67 -1.92 13.61
C HIS A 350 -9.92 -3.08 12.63
N ILE A 351 -9.47 -2.95 11.38
CA ILE A 351 -9.63 -3.98 10.34
C ILE A 351 -8.99 -5.30 10.80
N VAL A 352 -7.76 -5.27 11.31
CA VAL A 352 -7.04 -6.49 11.73
C VAL A 352 -7.69 -7.16 12.95
N ASP A 353 -8.14 -6.37 13.92
CA ASP A 353 -8.61 -6.92 15.20
C ASP A 353 -10.10 -7.32 15.15
N ASN A 354 -10.93 -6.60 14.39
CA ASN A 354 -12.40 -6.74 14.41
C ASN A 354 -12.97 -7.34 13.12
N THR A 355 -12.18 -7.48 12.05
CA THR A 355 -12.68 -8.00 10.77
C THR A 355 -11.86 -9.18 10.27
N ASP A 356 -12.48 -9.97 9.40
CA ASP A 356 -11.80 -10.99 8.59
C ASP A 356 -11.27 -10.41 7.26
N ASP A 357 -11.35 -9.10 7.05
CA ASP A 357 -10.95 -8.47 5.79
C ASP A 357 -9.45 -8.14 5.75
N VAL A 358 -9.02 -7.74 4.55
CA VAL A 358 -7.65 -7.49 4.17
C VAL A 358 -7.29 -6.05 4.53
N ALA A 359 -6.15 -5.83 5.19
CA ALA A 359 -5.80 -4.51 5.68
C ALA A 359 -4.97 -3.70 4.67
N ILE A 360 -3.96 -4.31 4.02
CA ILE A 360 -3.20 -3.93 2.80
C ILE A 360 -1.76 -4.49 2.88
N GLY A 361 -1.03 -4.53 1.76
CA GLY A 361 0.42 -4.83 1.71
C GLY A 361 0.76 -6.24 1.24
N PRO A 362 2.06 -6.62 1.21
CA PRO A 362 2.53 -7.89 0.63
C PRO A 362 2.06 -9.13 1.40
N LEU A 363 1.59 -8.96 2.63
CA LEU A 363 1.04 -10.04 3.46
C LEU A 363 -0.41 -10.39 3.12
N GLU A 364 -1.09 -9.45 2.50
CA GLU A 364 -2.52 -9.27 2.66
C GLU A 364 -3.12 -8.92 1.31
N TYR A 365 -3.21 -9.94 0.46
CA TYR A 365 -4.16 -9.96 -0.63
C TYR A 365 -4.82 -11.35 -0.65
N LYS A 366 -6.13 -11.42 -0.95
CA LYS A 366 -6.99 -12.61 -0.69
C LYS A 366 -6.30 -13.93 -1.04
N GLY A 367 -6.47 -14.94 -0.18
CA GLY A 367 -5.75 -16.20 -0.30
C GLY A 367 -4.85 -16.56 0.87
N SER A 368 -4.64 -15.64 1.82
CA SER A 368 -3.80 -15.90 2.99
C SER A 368 -4.39 -17.02 3.84
N ALA A 369 -3.54 -17.98 4.20
CA ALA A 369 -3.89 -19.06 5.09
C ALA A 369 -4.01 -18.55 6.54
N ARG A 370 -4.57 -19.39 7.41
CA ARG A 370 -4.67 -19.14 8.85
C ARG A 370 -3.82 -20.16 9.60
N ALA A 371 -2.87 -19.67 10.38
CA ALA A 371 -2.05 -20.51 11.25
C ALA A 371 -2.68 -20.62 12.64
N PHE A 372 -2.74 -21.84 13.19
CA PHE A 372 -3.22 -22.14 14.53
C PHE A 372 -2.21 -23.03 15.25
N SER A 373 -1.84 -22.67 16.47
CA SER A 373 -1.02 -23.55 17.31
C SER A 373 -1.91 -24.43 18.19
N ASN A 374 -1.60 -25.72 18.28
CA ASN A 374 -2.20 -26.65 19.25
C ASN A 374 -1.28 -26.92 20.46
N GLY A 375 -0.21 -26.13 20.63
CA GLY A 375 0.79 -26.30 21.69
C GLY A 375 1.99 -27.19 21.29
N HIS A 376 1.82 -28.10 20.33
CA HIS A 376 2.89 -28.97 19.83
C HIS A 376 3.27 -28.68 18.38
N GLN A 377 2.32 -28.22 17.58
CA GLN A 377 2.48 -27.98 16.15
C GLN A 377 1.64 -26.76 15.72
N THR A 378 2.16 -26.04 14.74
CA THR A 378 1.40 -25.04 13.98
C THR A 378 0.72 -25.71 12.79
N ILE A 379 -0.60 -25.62 12.74
CA ILE A 379 -1.44 -26.10 11.64
C ILE A 379 -1.81 -24.89 10.79
N VAL A 380 -1.59 -24.98 9.49
CA VAL A 380 -1.88 -23.92 8.53
C VAL A 380 -3.06 -24.34 7.67
N ALA A 381 -4.12 -23.55 7.71
CA ALA A 381 -5.36 -23.78 6.99
C ALA A 381 -5.45 -22.83 5.80
N VAL A 382 -5.41 -23.35 4.58
CA VAL A 382 -5.41 -22.51 3.36
C VAL A 382 -6.81 -22.03 2.97
N SER A 383 -7.84 -22.54 3.63
CA SER A 383 -9.24 -22.12 3.49
C SER A 383 -10.00 -22.38 4.80
N ASN A 384 -11.21 -21.82 4.95
CA ASN A 384 -12.04 -22.08 6.12
C ASN A 384 -12.58 -23.53 6.13
N ALA A 385 -12.64 -24.17 4.96
CA ALA A 385 -13.07 -25.55 4.80
C ALA A 385 -11.90 -26.55 4.82
N ASP A 386 -10.67 -26.10 5.12
CA ASP A 386 -9.49 -26.95 5.06
C ASP A 386 -9.60 -28.13 6.02
N ARG A 387 -9.55 -29.35 5.46
CA ARG A 387 -9.67 -30.59 6.22
C ARG A 387 -8.58 -30.74 7.28
N LYS A 388 -7.40 -30.15 7.07
CA LYS A 388 -6.33 -30.14 8.08
C LYS A 388 -6.72 -29.36 9.34
N ALA A 389 -7.52 -28.31 9.20
CA ALA A 389 -8.07 -27.57 10.33
C ALA A 389 -9.27 -28.28 10.96
N LEU A 390 -10.02 -29.04 10.16
CA LEU A 390 -11.24 -29.74 10.60
C LEU A 390 -11.00 -31.14 11.17
N ARG A 391 -9.80 -31.72 11.02
CA ARG A 391 -9.45 -33.07 11.51
C ARG A 391 -8.29 -33.02 12.52
N GLY A 392 -8.29 -33.95 13.49
CA GLY A 392 -7.22 -34.09 14.47
C GLY A 392 -7.20 -33.04 15.60
N PRO A 393 -6.08 -32.88 16.33
CA PRO A 393 -5.98 -31.98 17.49
C PRO A 393 -6.18 -30.49 17.15
N GLY A 394 -6.03 -30.10 15.87
CA GLY A 394 -6.35 -28.76 15.38
C GLY A 394 -7.84 -28.42 15.38
N ARG A 395 -8.72 -29.42 15.26
CA ARG A 395 -10.18 -29.23 15.16
C ARG A 395 -10.75 -28.48 16.34
N ALA A 396 -10.36 -28.86 17.57
CA ALA A 396 -10.86 -28.20 18.77
C ALA A 396 -10.49 -26.71 18.80
N GLN A 397 -9.26 -26.38 18.40
CA GLN A 397 -8.78 -25.01 18.36
C GLN A 397 -9.41 -24.22 17.21
N PHE A 398 -9.56 -24.82 16.04
CA PHE A 398 -10.26 -24.22 14.90
C PHE A 398 -11.72 -23.91 15.26
N ILE A 399 -12.47 -24.89 15.79
CA ILE A 399 -13.84 -24.70 16.28
C ILE A 399 -13.89 -23.62 17.37
N LYS A 400 -12.90 -23.57 18.27
CA LYS A 400 -12.83 -22.54 19.32
C LYS A 400 -12.65 -21.13 18.74
N VAL A 401 -11.75 -20.95 17.77
CA VAL A 401 -11.54 -19.66 17.09
C VAL A 401 -12.80 -19.27 16.32
N LEU A 402 -13.41 -20.22 15.63
CA LEU A 402 -14.55 -19.96 14.78
C LEU A 402 -15.81 -19.66 15.61
N ARG A 403 -16.03 -20.38 16.73
CA ARG A 403 -17.02 -20.03 17.76
C ARG A 403 -16.75 -18.67 18.39
N ALA A 404 -15.49 -18.29 18.61
CA ALA A 404 -15.16 -16.96 19.13
C ALA A 404 -15.55 -15.86 18.13
N GLY A 405 -15.25 -16.04 16.84
CA GLY A 405 -15.64 -15.10 15.78
C GLY A 405 -17.15 -14.99 15.60
N ILE A 406 -17.89 -16.10 15.66
CA ILE A 406 -19.36 -16.08 15.63
C ILE A 406 -19.92 -15.32 16.84
N ARG A 407 -19.39 -15.58 18.04
CA ARG A 407 -19.82 -14.87 19.26
C ARG A 407 -19.60 -13.38 19.15
N GLU A 408 -18.46 -12.96 18.61
CA GLU A 408 -18.16 -11.55 18.37
C GLU A 408 -19.16 -10.93 17.38
N LYS A 409 -19.43 -11.59 16.24
CA LYS A 409 -20.43 -11.15 15.25
C LYS A 409 -21.86 -11.07 15.81
N MET A 410 -22.20 -11.91 16.78
CA MET A 410 -23.50 -11.89 17.47
C MET A 410 -23.56 -10.89 18.65
N GLY A 411 -22.49 -10.15 18.95
CA GLY A 411 -22.44 -9.28 20.13
C GLY A 411 -22.40 -10.05 21.47
N LEU A 412 -22.07 -11.35 21.44
CA LEU A 412 -21.94 -12.27 22.58
C LEU A 412 -20.49 -12.44 23.07
N GLY A 413 -19.60 -11.55 22.61
CA GLY A 413 -18.24 -11.45 23.09
C GLY A 413 -18.20 -11.08 24.59
N PRO A 414 -17.21 -11.56 25.35
CA PRO A 414 -17.04 -11.15 26.74
C PRO A 414 -16.74 -9.65 26.79
N LYS A 415 -17.54 -8.87 27.53
CA LYS A 415 -17.20 -7.48 27.85
C LYS A 415 -16.03 -7.46 28.85
N PRO A 416 -15.16 -6.43 28.83
CA PRO A 416 -14.09 -6.29 29.81
C PRO A 416 -14.64 -6.44 31.24
N GLY A 417 -14.02 -7.32 32.04
CA GLY A 417 -14.43 -7.61 33.42
C GLY A 417 -15.60 -8.60 33.59
N GLN A 418 -16.23 -9.08 32.51
CA GLN A 418 -17.31 -10.08 32.60
C GLN A 418 -16.81 -11.51 32.37
N ARG A 419 -17.31 -12.46 33.17
CA ARG A 419 -17.10 -13.89 32.92
C ARG A 419 -17.79 -14.30 31.61
N LYS A 420 -17.13 -15.17 30.85
CA LYS A 420 -17.65 -15.70 29.59
C LYS A 420 -18.93 -16.50 29.84
N ARG A 421 -20.09 -15.99 29.38
CA ARG A 421 -21.37 -16.72 29.44
C ARG A 421 -21.32 -17.96 28.55
N GLY A 422 -21.91 -19.07 29.00
CA GLY A 422 -22.23 -20.19 28.11
C GLY A 422 -23.12 -19.76 26.95
N LEU A 423 -22.95 -20.38 25.78
CA LEU A 423 -23.93 -20.24 24.70
C LEU A 423 -25.18 -21.04 25.07
N THR A 424 -26.36 -20.48 24.83
CA THR A 424 -27.62 -21.23 24.86
C THR A 424 -27.61 -22.30 23.76
N GLU A 425 -28.45 -23.32 23.87
CA GLU A 425 -28.56 -24.34 22.81
C GLU A 425 -28.96 -23.74 21.46
N ALA A 426 -29.80 -22.70 21.45
CA ALA A 426 -30.13 -21.97 20.23
C ALA A 426 -28.90 -21.27 19.62
N GLU A 427 -28.07 -20.62 20.44
CA GLU A 427 -26.82 -19.97 19.99
C GLU A 427 -25.78 -21.01 19.53
N LYS A 428 -25.71 -22.18 20.17
CA LYS A 428 -24.83 -23.28 19.73
C LYS A 428 -25.27 -23.84 18.39
N ARG A 429 -26.57 -24.11 18.23
CA ARG A 429 -27.14 -24.58 16.95
C ARG A 429 -26.93 -23.55 15.87
N LEU A 430 -27.21 -22.27 16.13
CA LEU A 430 -26.99 -21.19 15.17
C LEU A 430 -25.52 -21.10 14.77
N ALA A 431 -24.60 -21.21 15.74
CA ALA A 431 -23.18 -21.27 15.44
C ALA A 431 -22.87 -22.49 14.55
N GLU A 432 -23.31 -23.70 14.91
CA GLU A 432 -23.07 -24.91 14.11
C GLU A 432 -23.67 -24.86 12.71
N THR A 433 -24.88 -24.32 12.51
CA THR A 433 -25.42 -24.04 11.18
C THR A 433 -24.61 -22.97 10.47
N THR A 434 -24.15 -21.90 11.12
CA THR A 434 -23.29 -20.89 10.47
C THR A 434 -21.94 -21.50 10.02
N ILE A 435 -21.48 -22.56 10.69
CA ILE A 435 -20.25 -23.29 10.35
C ILE A 435 -20.45 -24.24 9.17
N LEU A 436 -21.60 -24.89 9.11
CA LEU A 436 -21.89 -25.97 8.16
C LEU A 436 -22.69 -25.51 6.94
N GLU A 437 -23.49 -24.46 7.10
CA GLU A 437 -24.46 -23.87 6.16
C GLU A 437 -24.59 -22.34 6.41
N PRO A 438 -23.60 -21.56 6.01
CA PRO A 438 -23.59 -20.12 6.23
C PRO A 438 -24.68 -19.44 5.42
N ASP A 439 -25.66 -18.88 6.12
CA ASP A 439 -26.83 -18.21 5.56
C ASP A 439 -26.42 -16.92 4.82
N GLU A 440 -26.77 -16.82 3.54
CA GLU A 440 -26.46 -15.67 2.67
C GLU A 440 -27.09 -14.35 3.16
N ARG A 441 -28.05 -14.41 4.08
CA ARG A 441 -28.83 -13.25 4.56
C ARG A 441 -28.14 -12.37 5.60
N VAL A 442 -27.04 -12.83 6.21
CA VAL A 442 -26.37 -12.09 7.30
C VAL A 442 -25.37 -11.04 6.77
N ILE A 443 -25.06 -11.04 5.46
CA ILE A 443 -24.14 -10.09 4.81
C ILE A 443 -24.94 -9.04 4.00
N GLY A 444 -25.99 -8.49 4.60
CA GLY A 444 -26.81 -7.42 4.04
C GLY A 444 -26.15 -6.04 4.21
N ALA A 445 -25.11 -5.76 3.45
CA ALA A 445 -24.69 -4.39 3.14
C ALA A 445 -24.47 -4.30 1.62
N THR A 446 -25.55 -4.04 0.91
CA THR A 446 -25.60 -3.83 -0.54
C THR A 446 -24.77 -2.61 -0.92
N TRP A 447 -23.72 -2.83 -1.71
CA TRP A 447 -23.12 -1.79 -2.54
C TRP A 447 -24.05 -1.55 -3.75
N PRO A 448 -24.36 -0.30 -4.13
CA PRO A 448 -25.31 -0.04 -5.20
C PRO A 448 -24.70 -0.38 -6.58
N ASN A 449 -25.43 -1.25 -7.29
CA ASN A 449 -25.55 -1.39 -8.74
C ASN A 449 -24.29 -1.30 -9.61
N THR A 450 -23.74 -2.47 -9.98
CA THR A 450 -23.04 -2.63 -11.26
C THR A 450 -23.90 -3.51 -12.16
N THR A 451 -24.47 -2.89 -13.20
CA THR A 451 -25.23 -3.55 -14.27
C THR A 451 -24.34 -4.56 -14.98
N TYR A 452 -24.71 -5.83 -14.93
CA TYR A 452 -24.06 -6.89 -15.71
C TYR A 452 -24.45 -6.72 -17.19
N ILE A 453 -23.47 -6.45 -18.05
CA ILE A 453 -23.62 -6.66 -19.49
C ILE A 453 -23.27 -8.13 -19.74
N SER A 454 -24.27 -8.90 -20.15
CA SER A 454 -24.11 -10.27 -20.65
C SER A 454 -23.36 -10.23 -21.98
N LEU A 455 -22.27 -11.01 -22.08
CA LEU A 455 -21.71 -11.50 -23.34
C LEU A 455 -21.92 -13.01 -23.41
#